data_AF-A0A3S5CSG4-F1
#
_entry.id   AF-A0A3S5CSG4-F1
#
_cell.length_a   1.000
_cell.length_b   1.000
_cell.length_c   1.000
_cell.angle_alpha   90.00
_cell.angle_beta   90.00
_cell.angle_gamma   90.00
#
_symmetry.space_group_name_H-M   'P 1'
#
loop_
_entity.id
_entity.type
_entity.pdbx_description
1 polymer ?
#
loop_
_entity_poly.entity_id
_entity_poly.type
_entity_poly.pdbx_seq_one_letter_code
_entity_poly.pdbx_strand_id
1 'polypeptide(L)'
;MRYLTILKATSERPGKGEEEEEWKQHFNLTTQICCGAQVLDLLWSDPSPQLGCSANLVRGGGCAFGPDVTKRILESQGLRLLIRSHECKPDGFEWTHDGLVLTIFSASNYYSEGSNRGAYVKLEGENVVPRIVQYISSSDKENSKRTLSESPFWGCKYLPNTDLETCV
;
A
#
# COMPACT_ATOMS: atom_id res chain seq x y z
N MET A 1 1.62 -12.24 11.94
CA MET A 1 1.19 -10.91 11.45
C MET A 1 0.57 -11.07 10.07
N ARG A 2 -0.55 -10.41 9.79
CA ARG A 2 -1.14 -10.37 8.44
C ARG A 2 -0.92 -8.95 7.89
N TYR A 3 -0.46 -8.85 6.65
CA TYR A 3 -0.34 -7.60 5.91
C TYR A 3 -1.21 -7.73 4.66
N LEU A 4 -1.97 -6.70 4.32
CA LEU A 4 -2.63 -6.64 3.01
C LEU A 4 -1.68 -5.90 2.08
N THR A 5 -1.05 -6.65 1.17
CA THR A 5 -0.29 -6.07 0.05
C THR A 5 -1.19 -6.11 -1.16
N ILE A 6 -1.65 -4.96 -1.63
CA ILE A 6 -2.39 -4.89 -2.90
C ILE A 6 -1.34 -4.75 -4.01
N LEU A 7 -0.81 -5.87 -4.48
CA LEU A 7 -0.03 -5.91 -5.71
C LEU A 7 -1.00 -5.88 -6.88
N LYS A 8 -0.72 -5.00 -7.85
CA LYS A 8 -1.43 -4.92 -9.12
C LYS A 8 -1.44 -6.32 -9.76
N ALA A 9 -2.62 -6.92 -9.87
CA ALA A 9 -2.79 -8.15 -10.63
C ALA A 9 -2.40 -7.87 -12.09
N THR A 10 -1.38 -8.55 -12.59
CA THR A 10 -1.12 -8.64 -14.02
C THR A 10 -2.26 -9.44 -14.64
N SER A 11 -2.84 -8.89 -15.71
CA SER A 11 -3.93 -9.49 -16.47
C SER A 11 -3.53 -10.88 -16.95
N GLU A 12 -4.01 -11.91 -16.27
CA GLU A 12 -4.19 -13.25 -16.84
C GLU A 12 -5.67 -13.60 -16.72
N ARG A 13 -6.28 -13.93 -17.85
CA ARG A 13 -7.70 -14.30 -17.94
C ARG A 13 -7.90 -15.67 -17.29
N PRO A 14 -8.78 -15.83 -16.29
CA PRO A 14 -9.13 -17.16 -15.80
C PRO A 14 -10.03 -17.85 -16.85
N GLY A 15 -9.61 -19.05 -17.25
CA GLY A 15 -10.48 -20.00 -17.94
C GLY A 15 -11.61 -20.45 -17.00
N LYS A 16 -12.79 -20.69 -17.58
CA LYS A 16 -14.00 -21.13 -16.89
C LYS A 16 -13.80 -22.48 -16.20
N GLY A 17 -14.30 -22.63 -14.98
CA GLY A 17 -14.60 -23.92 -14.37
C GLY A 17 -14.73 -23.88 -12.84
N GLU A 18 -15.98 -23.90 -12.37
CA GLU A 18 -16.46 -24.59 -11.15
C GLU A 18 -15.59 -24.57 -9.88
N GLU A 19 -15.47 -23.41 -9.21
CA GLU A 19 -14.96 -23.34 -7.82
C GLU A 19 -15.51 -22.12 -7.05
N GLU A 20 -16.75 -21.70 -7.36
CA GLU A 20 -17.32 -20.41 -6.91
C GLU A 20 -18.16 -20.48 -5.62
N GLU A 21 -18.40 -21.67 -5.05
CA GLU A 21 -19.35 -21.83 -3.93
C GLU A 21 -18.70 -21.97 -2.54
N GLU A 22 -17.42 -22.29 -2.42
CA GLU A 22 -16.77 -22.44 -1.10
C GLU A 22 -16.37 -21.11 -0.43
N TRP A 23 -16.15 -20.04 -1.21
CA TRP A 23 -15.69 -18.76 -0.67
C TRP A 23 -16.78 -17.86 -0.10
N LYS A 24 -18.06 -18.20 -0.32
CA LYS A 24 -19.20 -17.35 0.07
C LYS A 24 -19.54 -17.38 1.57
N GLN A 25 -19.02 -18.34 2.34
CA GLN A 25 -19.40 -18.49 3.75
C GLN A 25 -18.52 -17.73 4.76
N HIS A 26 -17.35 -17.20 4.38
CA HIS A 26 -16.42 -16.57 5.35
C HIS A 26 -16.42 -15.04 5.37
N PHE A 27 -17.25 -14.36 4.58
CA PHE A 27 -17.22 -12.89 4.45
C PHE A 27 -18.59 -12.25 4.70
N ASN A 28 -19.22 -12.62 5.82
CA ASN A 28 -20.47 -12.01 6.24
C ASN A 28 -20.24 -11.16 7.48
N LEU A 29 -19.82 -9.90 7.26
CA LEU A 29 -20.18 -8.74 8.05
C LEU A 29 -19.92 -7.50 7.15
N THR A 30 -21.00 -6.80 6.81
CA THR A 30 -21.03 -5.47 6.15
C THR A 30 -20.96 -5.37 4.62
N THR A 31 -21.34 -6.41 3.86
CA THR A 31 -21.41 -6.32 2.38
C THR A 31 -22.84 -6.37 1.86
N GLN A 32 -23.51 -5.21 1.82
CA GLN A 32 -24.65 -5.04 0.91
C GLN A 32 -24.63 -3.67 0.25
N ILE A 33 -23.56 -3.40 -0.52
CA ILE A 33 -23.54 -2.41 -1.60
C ILE A 33 -22.62 -2.98 -2.72
N CYS A 34 -23.22 -3.34 -3.85
CA CYS A 34 -22.64 -3.66 -5.16
C CYS A 34 -21.38 -4.55 -5.20
N CYS A 35 -21.50 -5.77 -5.70
CA CYS A 35 -20.38 -6.70 -5.96
C CYS A 35 -19.29 -6.13 -6.91
N GLY A 36 -19.55 -5.00 -7.59
CA GLY A 36 -18.54 -4.25 -8.37
C GLY A 36 -17.83 -3.11 -7.63
N ALA A 37 -18.37 -2.62 -6.50
CA ALA A 37 -17.79 -1.51 -5.76
C ALA A 37 -16.51 -1.92 -5.01
N GLN A 38 -16.47 -3.14 -4.47
CA GLN A 38 -15.33 -3.59 -3.66
C GLN A 38 -14.05 -3.78 -4.46
N VAL A 39 -14.13 -4.35 -5.67
CA VAL A 39 -12.95 -4.50 -6.54
C VAL A 39 -12.49 -3.14 -7.07
N LEU A 40 -13.42 -2.25 -7.38
CA LEU A 40 -13.09 -0.89 -7.82
C LEU A 40 -12.34 -0.13 -6.71
N ASP A 41 -12.84 -0.19 -5.48
CA ASP A 41 -12.21 0.47 -4.33
C ASP A 41 -10.82 -0.12 -4.01
N LEU A 42 -10.64 -1.44 -4.13
CA LEU A 42 -9.34 -2.07 -3.95
C LEU A 42 -8.29 -1.62 -5.00
N LEU A 43 -8.74 -1.29 -6.22
CA LEU A 43 -7.85 -0.98 -7.34
C LEU A 43 -7.62 0.53 -7.56
N TRP A 44 -8.58 1.37 -7.20
CA TRP A 44 -8.63 2.79 -7.60
C TRP A 44 -8.81 3.79 -6.46
N SER A 45 -9.01 3.33 -5.23
CA SER A 45 -9.04 4.25 -4.08
C SER A 45 -7.66 4.83 -3.81
N ASP A 46 -7.58 6.02 -3.23
CA ASP A 46 -6.34 6.72 -2.86
C ASP A 46 -6.40 7.28 -1.42
N PRO A 47 -5.29 7.31 -0.66
CA PRO A 47 -5.26 7.91 0.66
C PRO A 47 -5.48 9.43 0.57
N SER A 48 -6.14 9.99 1.57
CA SER A 48 -6.47 11.41 1.65
C SER A 48 -6.14 11.98 3.02
N PRO A 49 -5.59 13.20 3.12
CA PRO A 49 -5.38 13.83 4.42
C PRO A 49 -6.70 14.25 5.10
N GLN A 50 -7.82 14.32 4.37
CA GLN A 50 -9.12 14.65 4.95
C GLN A 50 -9.77 13.43 5.61
N LEU A 51 -10.46 13.66 6.74
CA LEU A 51 -11.23 12.64 7.42
C LEU A 51 -12.42 12.14 6.58
N GLY A 52 -12.81 10.90 6.82
CA GLY A 52 -13.93 10.24 6.18
C GLY A 52 -13.56 9.57 4.85
N CYS A 53 -14.57 9.32 4.03
CA CYS A 53 -14.44 8.67 2.74
C CYS A 53 -15.26 9.47 1.71
N SER A 54 -14.65 9.86 0.60
CA SER A 54 -15.31 10.61 -0.47
C SER A 54 -15.01 9.98 -1.84
N ALA A 55 -15.77 10.35 -2.87
CA ALA A 55 -15.52 9.83 -4.21
C ALA A 55 -14.16 10.29 -4.73
N ASN A 56 -13.40 9.40 -5.37
CA ASN A 56 -12.12 9.77 -5.97
C ASN A 56 -12.33 10.46 -7.33
N LEU A 57 -12.57 11.78 -7.28
CA LEU A 57 -12.86 12.60 -8.47
C LEU A 57 -11.68 12.64 -9.46
N VAL A 58 -10.45 12.48 -8.97
CA VAL A 58 -9.24 12.48 -9.82
C VAL A 58 -9.18 11.23 -10.70
N ARG A 59 -9.65 10.09 -10.19
CA ARG A 59 -9.63 8.80 -10.91
C ARG A 59 -10.93 8.50 -11.66
N GLY A 60 -12.05 9.10 -11.25
CA GLY A 60 -13.38 8.78 -11.78
C GLY A 60 -13.94 7.42 -11.30
N GLY A 61 -13.30 6.80 -10.31
CA GLY A 61 -13.68 5.52 -9.72
C GLY A 61 -12.89 5.26 -8.42
N GLY A 62 -13.47 4.49 -7.51
CA GLY A 62 -12.91 4.29 -6.16
C GLY A 62 -13.19 5.48 -5.23
N CYS A 63 -12.52 5.48 -4.08
CA CYS A 63 -12.71 6.49 -3.04
C CYS A 63 -11.40 7.13 -2.56
N ALA A 64 -11.48 8.39 -2.14
CA ALA A 64 -10.45 9.05 -1.36
C ALA A 64 -10.74 8.81 0.12
N PHE A 65 -9.86 8.10 0.83
CA PHE A 65 -10.10 7.64 2.21
C PHE A 65 -9.14 8.28 3.21
N GLY A 66 -9.69 8.71 4.34
CA GLY A 66 -8.98 9.40 5.41
C GLY A 66 -8.23 8.51 6.39
N PRO A 67 -7.48 9.14 7.32
CA PRO A 67 -6.76 8.43 8.37
C PRO A 67 -7.70 7.73 9.37
N ASP A 68 -8.89 8.26 9.62
CA ASP A 68 -9.92 7.64 10.47
C ASP A 68 -10.45 6.33 9.86
N VAL A 69 -10.70 6.32 8.55
CA VAL A 69 -11.13 5.13 7.81
C VAL A 69 -10.05 4.05 7.88
N THR A 70 -8.79 4.45 7.66
CA THR A 70 -7.63 3.56 7.74
C THR A 70 -7.52 2.92 9.12
N LYS A 71 -7.52 3.74 10.17
CA LYS A 71 -7.41 3.28 11.55
C LYS A 71 -8.51 2.28 11.89
N ARG A 72 -9.76 2.62 11.59
CA ARG A 72 -10.92 1.74 11.82
C ARG A 72 -10.79 0.40 11.12
N ILE A 73 -10.38 0.38 9.85
CA ILE A 73 -10.22 -0.87 9.08
C ILE A 73 -9.09 -1.71 9.68
N LEU A 74 -7.92 -1.12 9.91
CA LEU A 74 -6.77 -1.84 10.46
C LEU A 74 -7.09 -2.44 11.83
N GLU A 75 -7.70 -1.67 12.72
CA GLU A 75 -8.13 -2.13 14.06
C GLU A 75 -9.15 -3.28 13.95
N SER A 76 -10.18 -3.13 13.11
CA SER A 76 -11.22 -4.16 12.96
C SER A 76 -10.69 -5.50 12.42
N GLN A 77 -9.59 -5.46 11.64
CA GLN A 77 -8.98 -6.64 11.03
C GLN A 77 -7.75 -7.15 11.79
N GLY A 78 -7.38 -6.50 12.91
CA GLY A 78 -6.14 -6.83 13.63
C GLY A 78 -4.87 -6.62 12.80
N LEU A 79 -4.92 -5.70 11.83
CA LEU A 79 -3.79 -5.31 10.98
C LEU A 79 -3.08 -4.09 11.58
N ARG A 80 -1.80 -3.93 11.27
CA ARG A 80 -0.98 -2.80 11.77
C ARG A 80 -0.58 -1.80 10.69
N LEU A 81 -0.66 -2.22 9.43
CA LEU A 81 -0.10 -1.48 8.30
C LEU A 81 -0.83 -1.85 7.02
N LEU A 82 -1.17 -0.85 6.22
CA LEU A 82 -1.59 -1.01 4.83
C LEU A 82 -0.41 -0.68 3.90
N ILE A 83 0.04 -1.66 3.11
CA ILE A 83 1.04 -1.42 2.05
C ILE A 83 0.32 -1.44 0.70
N ARG A 84 0.42 -0.34 -0.03
CA ARG A 84 -0.25 -0.14 -1.32
C ARG A 84 0.68 0.46 -2.36
N SER A 85 0.20 0.57 -3.59
CA SER A 85 0.87 1.24 -4.70
C SER A 85 -0.07 2.25 -5.38
N HIS A 86 -0.14 2.26 -6.72
CA HIS A 86 -1.01 3.06 -7.60
C HIS A 86 -0.52 4.50 -7.87
N GLU A 87 -0.03 5.20 -6.86
CA GLU A 87 0.41 6.60 -7.02
C GLU A 87 1.92 6.70 -7.21
N CYS A 88 2.36 7.46 -8.21
CA CYS A 88 3.77 7.81 -8.39
C CYS A 88 4.21 8.76 -7.26
N LYS A 89 5.29 8.43 -6.56
CA LYS A 89 5.88 9.27 -5.51
C LYS A 89 7.30 9.69 -5.91
N PRO A 90 7.73 10.94 -5.66
CA PRO A 90 9.06 11.42 -6.03
C PRO A 90 10.21 10.52 -5.55
N ASP A 91 10.11 10.02 -4.31
CA ASP A 91 11.11 9.14 -3.71
C ASP A 91 10.84 7.64 -3.93
N GLY A 92 9.81 7.30 -4.71
CA GLY A 92 9.35 5.93 -4.91
C GLY A 92 8.54 5.39 -3.74
N PHE A 93 8.38 6.14 -2.65
CA PHE A 93 7.49 5.80 -1.55
C PHE A 93 6.94 7.04 -0.83
N GLU A 94 5.89 6.84 -0.03
CA GLU A 94 5.37 7.85 0.90
C GLU A 94 4.66 7.20 2.09
N TRP A 95 4.83 7.77 3.27
CA TRP A 95 4.06 7.44 4.47
C TRP A 95 2.91 8.43 4.65
N THR A 96 1.70 7.94 4.84
CA THR A 96 0.53 8.75 5.16
C THR A 96 -0.25 8.15 6.32
N HIS A 97 -1.24 8.90 6.82
CA HIS A 97 -2.13 8.49 7.92
C HIS A 97 -1.34 8.05 9.15
N ASP A 98 -0.45 8.91 9.63
CA ASP A 98 0.37 8.70 10.84
C ASP A 98 1.25 7.45 10.80
N GLY A 99 1.68 7.05 9.60
CA GLY A 99 2.52 5.87 9.38
C GLY A 99 1.73 4.56 9.25
N LEU A 100 0.41 4.62 9.14
CA LEU A 100 -0.46 3.45 8.95
C LEU A 100 -0.61 3.04 7.49
N VAL A 101 -0.30 3.93 6.54
CA VAL A 101 -0.32 3.64 5.10
C VAL A 101 1.05 3.90 4.50
N LEU A 102 1.58 2.88 3.82
CA LEU A 102 2.79 2.95 3.00
C LEU A 102 2.43 2.83 1.52
N THR A 103 2.67 3.88 0.75
CA THR A 103 2.60 3.85 -0.71
C THR A 103 3.98 3.55 -1.29
N ILE A 104 4.09 2.54 -2.16
CA ILE A 104 5.33 2.15 -2.85
C ILE A 104 5.13 2.22 -4.36
N PHE A 105 6.13 2.74 -5.07
CA PHE A 105 6.15 2.85 -6.51
C PHE A 105 7.50 2.40 -7.08
N SER A 106 7.47 1.33 -7.88
CA SER A 106 8.69 0.65 -8.36
C SER A 106 9.09 1.02 -9.79
N ALA A 107 8.52 2.06 -10.38
CA ALA A 107 8.94 2.56 -11.68
C ALA A 107 9.67 3.90 -11.50
N SER A 108 11.01 3.91 -11.49
CA SER A 108 11.79 5.15 -11.55
C SER A 108 11.68 5.80 -12.92
N ASN A 109 11.93 7.11 -12.99
CA ASN A 109 11.88 7.90 -14.23
C ASN A 109 10.55 7.71 -14.99
N TYR A 110 9.43 7.63 -14.26
CA TYR A 110 8.13 7.26 -14.82
C TYR A 110 7.58 8.28 -15.83
N TYR A 111 7.80 9.57 -15.58
CA TYR A 111 7.41 10.64 -16.52
C TYR A 111 8.58 11.07 -17.41
N SER A 112 9.77 11.21 -16.83
CA SER A 112 10.99 11.60 -17.53
C SER A 112 12.21 11.17 -16.71
N GLU A 113 13.40 11.24 -17.31
CA GLU A 113 14.64 11.05 -16.55
C GLU A 113 14.71 12.04 -15.38
N GLY A 114 14.99 11.54 -14.19
CA GLY A 114 15.03 12.32 -12.95
C GLY A 114 13.67 12.63 -12.32
N SER A 115 12.53 12.19 -12.91
CA SER A 115 11.21 12.56 -12.39
C SER A 115 10.90 11.97 -11.00
N ASN A 116 11.33 10.73 -10.78
CA ASN A 116 11.13 10.03 -9.52
C ASN A 116 12.07 8.84 -9.38
N ARG A 117 12.30 8.44 -8.14
CA ARG A 117 12.97 7.18 -7.78
C ARG A 117 11.95 6.03 -7.82
N GLY A 118 12.48 4.82 -7.96
CA GLY A 118 11.75 3.59 -7.71
C GLY A 118 12.07 3.10 -6.30
N ALA A 119 11.12 2.43 -5.66
CA ALA A 119 11.36 1.77 -4.40
C ALA A 119 10.72 0.38 -4.36
N TYR A 120 11.25 -0.47 -3.47
CA TYR A 120 10.63 -1.73 -3.06
C TYR A 120 10.81 -1.93 -1.56
N VAL A 121 10.00 -2.81 -0.97
CA VAL A 121 10.02 -3.08 0.48
C VAL A 121 10.53 -4.50 0.73
N LYS A 122 11.46 -4.62 1.68
CA LYS A 122 11.86 -5.89 2.27
C LYS A 122 11.12 -6.08 3.58
N LEU A 123 10.46 -7.23 3.71
CA LEU A 123 9.76 -7.68 4.91
C LEU A 123 10.52 -8.89 5.44
N GLU A 124 11.31 -8.70 6.50
CA GLU A 124 12.21 -9.73 7.04
C GLU A 124 11.95 -9.91 8.55
N GLY A 125 12.10 -11.15 9.05
CA GLY A 125 11.96 -11.50 10.47
C GLY A 125 10.52 -11.71 10.96
N GLU A 126 10.38 -12.04 12.25
CA GLU A 126 9.07 -12.28 12.91
C GLU A 126 8.33 -10.97 13.21
N ASN A 127 9.07 -9.93 13.56
CA ASN A 127 8.59 -8.56 13.71
C ASN A 127 8.78 -7.83 12.38
N VAL A 128 7.86 -8.06 11.44
CA VAL A 128 7.95 -7.59 10.05
C VAL A 128 7.89 -6.06 10.00
N VAL A 129 9.07 -5.43 10.15
CA VAL A 129 9.29 -3.99 10.01
C VAL A 129 9.63 -3.71 8.54
N PRO A 130 8.90 -2.83 7.84
CA PRO A 130 9.18 -2.50 6.44
C PRO A 130 10.54 -1.82 6.28
N ARG A 131 11.46 -2.44 5.54
CA ARG A 131 12.72 -1.81 5.11
C ARG A 131 12.60 -1.38 3.66
N ILE A 132 12.64 -0.06 3.43
CA ILE A 132 12.42 0.51 2.10
C ILE A 132 13.77 0.67 1.41
N VAL A 133 13.88 0.16 0.18
CA VAL A 133 15.08 0.27 -0.65
C VAL A 133 14.75 1.09 -1.89
N GLN A 134 15.48 2.19 -2.10
CA GLN A 134 15.30 3.08 -3.23
C GLN A 134 16.36 2.87 -4.32
N TYR A 135 15.97 3.09 -5.57
CA TYR A 135 16.83 2.98 -6.75
C TYR A 135 16.42 3.95 -7.85
N ILE A 136 17.32 4.15 -8.82
CA ILE A 136 17.01 4.76 -10.12
C ILE A 136 17.46 3.76 -11.20
N SER A 137 16.58 3.47 -12.15
CA SER A 137 16.90 2.68 -13.34
C SER A 137 17.60 3.55 -14.37
N SER A 138 18.83 3.19 -14.75
CA SER A 138 19.52 3.75 -15.92
C SER A 138 19.50 2.76 -17.08
N SER A 139 19.38 3.26 -18.31
CA SER A 139 19.56 2.50 -19.55
C SER A 139 21.01 2.01 -19.73
N ASP A 140 21.97 2.66 -19.08
CA ASP A 140 23.37 2.26 -19.09
C ASP A 140 23.58 0.98 -18.28
N LYS A 141 23.97 -0.10 -18.97
CA LYS A 141 24.16 -1.44 -18.39
C LYS A 141 25.22 -1.49 -17.29
N GLU A 142 26.16 -0.54 -17.28
CA GLU A 142 27.23 -0.44 -16.27
C GLU A 142 26.77 0.21 -14.95
N ASN A 143 25.64 0.94 -14.96
CA ASN A 143 25.04 1.59 -13.78
C ASN A 143 23.63 1.11 -13.43
N SER A 144 23.16 0.06 -14.11
CA SER A 144 21.76 -0.36 -14.21
C SER A 144 21.01 -0.53 -12.87
N LYS A 145 21.71 -0.70 -11.74
CA LYS A 145 21.09 -0.85 -10.42
C LYS A 145 21.96 -0.20 -9.33
N ARG A 146 21.99 1.13 -9.26
CA ARG A 146 22.50 1.81 -8.06
C ARG A 146 21.40 1.83 -7.00
N THR A 147 21.53 0.99 -5.96
CA THR A 147 20.80 1.21 -4.71
C THR A 147 21.28 2.53 -4.13
N LEU A 148 20.38 3.48 -3.96
CA LEU A 148 20.76 4.84 -3.59
C LEU A 148 20.75 5.02 -2.07
N SER A 149 19.80 4.38 -1.39
CA SER A 149 19.61 4.50 0.05
C SER A 149 18.66 3.42 0.54
N GLU A 150 18.85 3.06 1.81
CA GLU A 150 17.84 2.37 2.59
C GLU A 150 17.29 3.35 3.61
N SER A 151 15.97 3.46 3.65
CA SER A 151 15.29 4.37 4.57
C SER A 151 14.71 3.53 5.71
N PRO A 152 15.09 3.79 6.97
CA PRO A 152 14.46 3.14 8.11
C PRO A 152 12.98 3.57 8.20
N PHE A 153 12.17 2.74 8.85
CA PHE A 153 10.78 3.07 9.17
C PHE A 153 10.74 4.23 10.18
N TRP A 154 10.13 5.35 9.80
CA TRP A 154 9.92 6.53 10.65
C TRP A 154 8.48 6.64 11.20
N GLY A 155 7.62 5.65 10.95
CA GLY A 155 6.22 5.69 11.36
C GLY A 155 6.04 5.56 12.89
N CYS A 156 4.91 6.07 13.38
CA CYS A 156 4.58 6.12 14.80
C CYS A 156 4.77 4.74 15.46
N LYS A 157 5.60 4.68 16.51
CA LYS A 157 5.82 3.48 17.33
C LYS A 157 4.52 3.15 18.08
N TYR A 158 3.53 2.56 17.40
CA TYR A 158 2.46 1.82 18.10
C TYR A 158 3.04 0.46 18.50
N LEU A 159 3.81 0.48 19.60
CA LEU A 159 4.16 -0.70 20.38
C LEU A 159 3.03 -0.90 21.40
N PRO A 160 2.20 -1.96 21.30
CA PRO A 160 1.37 -2.33 22.42
C PRO A 160 2.30 -2.86 23.52
N ASN A 161 2.33 -2.17 24.64
CA ASN A 161 3.05 -2.53 25.87
C ASN A 161 4.58 -2.59 25.78
N THR A 162 5.25 -1.45 25.88
CA THR A 162 6.45 -1.33 26.71
C THR A 162 6.69 0.15 27.00
N ASP A 163 6.66 0.50 28.28
CA ASP A 163 7.26 1.73 28.77
C ASP A 163 8.71 1.75 28.31
N LEU A 164 9.08 2.76 27.53
CA LEU A 164 10.30 3.56 27.63
C LEU A 164 10.49 4.34 26.33
N GLU A 165 10.47 5.66 26.49
CA GLU A 165 10.91 6.63 25.52
C GLU A 165 12.29 6.27 24.97
N THR A 166 12.46 6.43 23.66
CA THR A 166 13.64 7.08 23.08
C THR A 166 13.38 7.32 21.60
N CYS A 167 13.29 8.60 21.28
CA CYS A 167 13.61 9.12 19.96
C CYS A 167 15.11 8.99 19.77
N VAL A 168 15.52 8.35 18.68
CA VAL A 168 16.84 8.51 18.05
C VAL A 168 16.59 8.56 16.54
#